data_AF-A0A924KSC6-F1
#
_entry.id   AF-A0A924KSC6-F1
#
_cell.length_a   1.000
_cell.length_b   1.000
_cell.length_c   1.000
_cell.angle_alpha   90.00
_cell.angle_beta   90.00
_cell.angle_gamma   90.00
#
_symmetry.space_group_name_H-M   'P 1'
#
loop_
_entity.id
_entity.type
_entity.pdbx_description
1 polymer ?
#
loop_
_entity_poly.entity_id
_entity_poly.type
_entity_poly.pdbx_seq_one_letter_code
_entity_poly.pdbx_strand_id
1 'polypeptide(L)'
;DSSAAPQRVGYRLNEGRLELLIWDGIDVAPRAVPTAYTALKNVREFRWRVLDARGNWRADWPSRDDNSTPTFASTALPAALELTLTQGDAAPIIRMFALREVSGG
;
A
#
# COMPACT_ATOMS: atom_id res chain seq x y z
N ASP A 1 -0.04 -19.05 14.53
CA ASP A 1 1.42 -18.86 14.56
C ASP A 1 1.72 -17.51 13.92
N SER A 2 2.04 -16.49 14.70
CA SER A 2 2.29 -15.13 14.21
C SER A 2 3.32 -14.44 15.11
N SER A 3 4.54 -14.96 15.11
CA SER A 3 5.67 -14.41 15.88
C SER A 3 6.64 -13.58 15.04
N ALA A 4 6.34 -13.35 13.75
CA ALA A 4 7.18 -12.51 12.90
C ALA A 4 7.08 -11.04 13.32
N ALA A 5 8.24 -10.39 13.46
CA ALA A 5 8.31 -8.96 13.73
C ALA A 5 7.67 -8.15 12.58
N PRO A 6 7.09 -6.96 12.87
CA PRO A 6 6.55 -6.11 11.82
C PRO A 6 7.62 -5.71 10.82
N GLN A 7 7.26 -5.64 9.54
CA GLN A 7 8.15 -5.27 8.44
C GLN A 7 7.57 -4.08 7.67
N ARG A 8 8.43 -3.13 7.30
CA ARG A 8 8.06 -2.06 6.39
C ARG A 8 8.22 -2.54 4.95
N VAL A 9 7.12 -2.52 4.21
CA VAL A 9 7.06 -2.93 2.80
C VAL A 9 6.32 -1.89 1.95
N GLY A 10 6.54 -1.95 0.65
CA GLY A 10 5.87 -1.09 -0.31
C GLY A 10 5.87 -1.70 -1.70
N TYR A 11 5.03 -1.18 -2.58
CA TYR A 11 5.00 -1.54 -3.98
C TYR A 11 5.15 -0.30 -4.84
N ARG A 12 5.88 -0.41 -5.95
CA ARG A 12 5.92 0.64 -6.97
C ARG A 12 5.89 0.05 -8.38
N LEU A 13 5.33 0.81 -9.31
CA LEU A 13 5.50 0.54 -10.74
C LEU A 13 6.70 1.33 -11.25
N ASN A 14 7.70 0.63 -11.79
CA ASN A 14 8.93 1.21 -12.31
C ASN A 14 9.24 0.59 -13.67
N GLU A 15 9.14 1.36 -14.75
CA GLU A 15 9.45 0.91 -16.13
C GLU A 15 8.77 -0.42 -16.51
N GLY A 16 7.46 -0.55 -16.20
CA GLY A 16 6.71 -1.78 -16.48
C GLY A 16 7.03 -2.96 -15.57
N ARG A 17 7.83 -2.76 -14.50
CA ARG A 17 8.05 -3.73 -13.43
C ARG A 17 7.27 -3.30 -12.20
N LEU A 18 6.40 -4.16 -11.71
CA LEU A 18 5.89 -4.04 -10.35
C LEU A 18 6.98 -4.56 -9.41
N GLU A 19 7.51 -3.66 -8.59
CA GLU A 19 8.58 -3.94 -7.65
C GLU A 19 8.02 -3.99 -6.22
N LEU A 20 8.37 -5.04 -5.48
CA LEU A 20 8.25 -5.13 -4.03
C LEU A 20 9.46 -4.44 -3.40
N LEU A 21 9.20 -3.50 -2.52
CA LEU A 21 10.20 -2.73 -1.77
C LEU A 21 10.22 -3.24 -0.34
N ILE A 22 11.40 -3.63 0.13
CA ILE A 22 11.64 -4.09 1.50
C ILE A 22 12.67 -3.18 2.15
N TRP A 23 12.34 -2.62 3.31
CA TRP A 23 13.29 -1.87 4.14
C TRP A 23 13.81 -2.78 5.25
N ASP A 24 15.08 -2.59 5.62
CA ASP A 24 15.78 -3.41 6.63
C ASP A 24 15.33 -3.11 8.08
N GLY A 25 14.37 -2.20 8.27
CA GLY A 25 13.82 -1.86 9.58
C GLY A 25 12.53 -1.06 9.49
N ILE A 26 11.79 -0.99 10.61
CA ILE A 26 10.53 -0.24 10.70
C ILE A 26 10.76 1.27 10.82
N ASP A 27 11.76 1.67 11.61
CA ASP A 27 12.14 3.06 11.88
C ASP A 27 13.47 3.40 11.21
N VAL A 28 13.42 3.45 9.88
CA VAL A 28 14.58 3.78 9.05
C VAL A 28 14.58 5.26 8.71
N ALA A 29 15.78 5.85 8.66
CA ALA A 29 15.96 7.27 8.35
C ALA A 29 15.20 7.67 7.06
N PRO A 30 14.75 8.93 6.91
CA PRO A 30 13.93 9.38 5.78
C PRO A 30 14.49 9.11 4.37
N ARG A 31 15.80 8.82 4.27
CA ARG A 31 16.51 8.52 3.01
C ARG A 31 16.92 7.06 2.86
N ALA A 32 16.40 6.17 3.70
CA ALA A 32 16.72 4.74 3.60
C ALA A 32 16.21 4.18 2.27
N VAL A 33 17.15 3.61 1.51
CA VAL A 33 16.88 3.00 0.21
C VAL A 33 16.40 1.57 0.44
N PRO A 34 15.18 1.20 0.00
CA PRO A 34 14.73 -0.18 0.11
C PRO A 34 15.50 -1.09 -0.86
N THR A 35 15.59 -2.37 -0.50
CA THR A 35 15.90 -3.40 -1.50
C THR A 35 14.66 -3.62 -2.36
N ALA A 36 14.83 -3.58 -3.68
CA ALA A 36 13.75 -3.72 -4.65
C ALA A 36 13.80 -5.08 -5.35
N TYR A 37 12.69 -5.82 -5.34
CA TYR A 37 12.53 -7.11 -6.00
C TYR A 37 11.47 -7.01 -7.09
N THR A 38 11.74 -7.51 -8.29
CA THR A 38 10.71 -7.56 -9.33
C THR A 38 9.69 -8.65 -9.00
N ALA A 39 8.46 -8.24 -8.67
CA ALA A 39 7.36 -9.16 -8.38
C ALA A 39 6.60 -9.56 -9.65
N LEU A 40 6.44 -8.63 -10.59
CA LEU A 40 5.78 -8.87 -11.87
C LEU A 40 6.37 -7.98 -12.98
N LYS A 41 6.49 -8.52 -14.20
CA LYS A 41 6.97 -7.80 -15.38
C LYS A 41 5.82 -7.49 -16.34
N ASN A 42 6.05 -6.53 -17.25
CA ASN A 42 5.10 -6.09 -18.26
C ASN A 42 3.80 -5.56 -17.63
N VAL A 43 3.89 -4.82 -16.53
CA VAL A 43 2.74 -4.21 -15.87
C VAL A 43 2.45 -2.86 -16.53
N ARG A 44 1.27 -2.77 -17.15
CA ARG A 44 0.78 -1.54 -17.79
C ARG A 44 0.07 -0.64 -16.81
N GLU A 45 -0.57 -1.23 -15.80
CA GLU A 45 -1.37 -0.50 -14.82
C GLU A 45 -1.25 -1.11 -13.43
N PHE A 46 -1.04 -0.26 -12.42
CA PHE A 46 -1.07 -0.61 -11.00
C PHE A 46 -1.63 0.57 -10.22
N ARG A 47 -2.86 0.46 -9.71
CA ARG A 47 -3.55 1.53 -8.98
C ARG A 47 -4.26 0.99 -7.75
N TRP A 48 -4.21 1.79 -6.69
CA TRP A 48 -4.95 1.55 -5.45
C TRP A 48 -6.11 2.54 -5.32
N ARG A 49 -7.21 2.06 -4.75
CA ARG A 49 -8.20 2.90 -4.07
C ARG A 49 -8.33 2.42 -2.63
N VAL A 50 -8.64 3.35 -1.75
CA VAL A 50 -8.87 3.08 -0.33
C VAL A 50 -10.33 3.35 0.00
N LEU A 51 -10.94 2.46 0.80
CA LEU A 51 -12.26 2.68 1.37
C LEU A 51 -12.07 3.36 2.72
N ASP A 52 -12.49 4.62 2.83
CA ASP A 52 -12.39 5.36 4.08
C ASP A 52 -13.42 4.88 5.13
N ALA A 53 -13.25 5.34 6.37
CA ALA A 53 -14.15 4.99 7.47
C ALA A 53 -15.61 5.48 7.29
N ARG A 54 -15.86 6.38 6.33
CA ARG A 54 -17.20 6.87 5.96
C ARG A 54 -17.78 6.10 4.77
N GLY A 55 -17.09 5.08 4.27
CA GLY A 55 -17.51 4.26 3.14
C GLY A 55 -17.27 4.88 1.77
N ASN A 56 -16.44 5.93 1.67
CA ASN A 56 -16.12 6.55 0.39
C ASN A 56 -14.81 5.98 -0.19
N TRP A 57 -14.82 5.72 -1.50
CA TRP A 57 -13.61 5.35 -2.23
C TRP A 57 -12.77 6.58 -2.55
N ARG A 58 -11.48 6.53 -2.19
CA ARG A 58 -10.50 7.61 -2.43
C ARG A 58 -9.24 7.07 -3.11
N ALA A 59 -8.51 7.95 -3.81
CA ALA A 59 -7.29 7.59 -4.53
C ALA A 59 -6.00 7.81 -3.71
N ASP A 60 -6.11 8.50 -2.58
CA ASP A 60 -4.99 8.86 -1.71
C ASP A 60 -5.25 8.46 -0.25
N TRP A 61 -4.15 8.24 0.46
CA TRP A 61 -4.12 7.86 1.86
C TRP A 61 -2.81 8.30 2.52
N PRO A 62 -2.86 8.96 3.70
CA PRO A 62 -4.03 9.64 4.26
C PRO A 62 -4.59 10.69 3.30
N SER A 63 -5.87 11.01 3.46
CA SER A 63 -6.54 12.00 2.60
C SER A 63 -5.97 13.37 2.85
N ARG A 64 -5.48 14.08 1.81
CA ARG A 64 -4.98 15.46 1.98
C ARG A 64 -6.06 16.45 2.43
N ASP A 65 -7.33 16.14 2.19
CA ASP A 65 -8.47 17.00 2.53
C ASP A 65 -8.86 16.94 4.02
N ASP A 66 -8.25 16.05 4.81
CA ASP A 66 -8.31 16.22 6.26
C ASP A 66 -7.43 17.42 6.61
N ASN A 67 -8.04 18.54 7.01
CA ASN A 67 -7.31 19.76 7.38
C ASN A 67 -6.56 19.59 8.72
N SER A 68 -6.20 18.36 9.06
CA SER A 68 -5.37 17.98 10.18
C SER A 68 -3.97 17.73 9.65
N THR A 69 -2.96 18.27 10.34
CA THR A 69 -1.59 17.78 10.13
C THR A 69 -1.61 16.27 10.44
N PRO A 70 -1.28 15.38 9.48
CA PRO A 70 -1.31 13.95 9.73
C PRO A 70 -0.27 13.64 10.81
N THR A 71 -0.74 13.43 12.03
CA THR A 71 0.10 12.92 13.12
C THR A 71 0.23 11.42 12.93
N PHE A 72 1.44 10.88 13.13
CA PHE A 72 1.71 9.44 13.06
C PHE A 72 0.83 8.61 14.02
N ALA A 73 0.19 9.25 15.00
CA ALA A 73 -0.73 8.65 15.96
C ALA A 73 -2.21 8.57 15.47
N SER A 74 -2.58 9.18 14.33
CA SER A 74 -3.99 9.39 13.95
C SER A 74 -4.40 8.82 12.58
N THR A 75 -3.63 7.91 11.97
CA THR A 75 -4.02 7.30 10.69
C THR A 75 -4.58 5.90 10.88
N ALA A 76 -5.76 5.79 11.50
CA ALA A 76 -6.53 4.54 11.57
C ALA A 76 -6.61 3.90 10.18
N LEU A 77 -6.41 2.59 10.03
CA LEU A 77 -6.28 1.97 8.72
C LEU A 77 -7.56 2.19 7.87
N PRO A 78 -7.47 2.25 6.53
CA PRO A 78 -8.67 2.27 5.70
C PRO A 78 -9.44 0.97 5.90
N ALA A 79 -10.76 0.99 5.74
CA ALA A 79 -11.59 -0.21 5.91
C ALA A 79 -11.27 -1.30 4.88
N ALA A 80 -10.91 -0.90 3.67
CA ALA A 80 -10.50 -1.80 2.60
C ALA A 80 -9.55 -1.13 1.60
N LEU A 81 -8.86 -1.96 0.83
CA LEU A 81 -8.09 -1.57 -0.34
C LEU A 81 -8.66 -2.25 -1.57
N GLU A 82 -8.74 -1.53 -2.69
CA GLU A 82 -8.99 -2.09 -4.01
C GLU A 82 -7.74 -1.90 -4.87
N LEU A 83 -7.25 -2.99 -5.45
CA LEU A 83 -6.17 -3.03 -6.43
C LEU A 83 -6.74 -3.24 -7.82
N THR A 84 -6.37 -2.37 -8.75
CA THR A 84 -6.47 -2.64 -10.19
C THR A 84 -5.08 -2.88 -10.75
N LEU A 85 -4.89 -4.04 -11.38
CA LEU A 85 -3.64 -4.47 -12.00
C LEU A 85 -3.89 -4.88 -13.45
N THR A 86 -3.13 -4.35 -14.39
CA THR A 86 -3.15 -4.80 -15.79
C THR A 86 -1.76 -5.18 -16.26
N GLN A 87 -1.61 -6.39 -16.80
CA GLN A 87 -0.37 -6.90 -17.35
C GLN A 87 -0.44 -6.96 -18.88
N GLY A 88 0.40 -6.20 -19.57
CA GLY A 88 0.38 -6.06 -21.03
C GLY A 88 -1.01 -5.68 -21.54
N ASP A 89 -1.49 -6.46 -22.50
CA ASP A 89 -2.81 -6.32 -23.14
C ASP A 89 -3.89 -7.22 -22.51
N ALA A 90 -3.58 -7.86 -21.37
CA ALA A 90 -4.56 -8.67 -20.66
C ALA A 90 -5.69 -7.79 -20.09
N ALA A 91 -6.84 -8.42 -19.84
CA ALA A 91 -7.93 -7.78 -19.13
C ALA A 91 -7.48 -7.35 -17.70
N PRO A 92 -7.97 -6.22 -17.17
CA PRO A 92 -7.66 -5.80 -15.81
C PRO A 92 -8.09 -6.83 -14.77
N ILE A 93 -7.23 -7.04 -13.78
CA ILE A 93 -7.53 -7.81 -12.57
C ILE A 93 -7.87 -6.81 -11.46
N ILE A 94 -9.04 -6.99 -10.85
CA ILE A 94 -9.46 -6.24 -9.66
C ILE A 94 -9.41 -7.17 -8.45
N ARG A 95 -8.81 -6.70 -7.36
CA ARG A 95 -8.75 -7.40 -6.06
C ARG A 95 -9.15 -6.44 -4.95
N MET A 96 -9.94 -6.94 -4.01
CA MET A 96 -10.35 -6.18 -2.83
C MET A 96 -9.86 -6.88 -1.57
N PHE A 97 -9.29 -6.11 -0.65
CA PHE A 97 -8.75 -6.58 0.62
C PHE A 97 -9.40 -5.79 1.74
N ALA A 98 -10.19 -6.47 2.58
CA ALA A 98 -10.63 -5.88 3.84
C ALA A 98 -9.44 -5.79 4.79
N LEU A 99 -9.23 -4.63 5.41
CA LEU A 99 -8.19 -4.48 6.42
C LEU A 99 -8.83 -4.66 7.79
N ARG A 100 -8.14 -5.42 8.64
CA ARG A 100 -8.47 -5.51 10.05
C ARG A 100 -7.60 -4.53 10.81
N GLU A 101 -8.20 -3.80 11.73
CA GLU A 101 -7.43 -3.15 12.79
C GLU A 101 -6.70 -4.23 13.56
N VAL A 102 -5.38 -4.10 13.69
CA VAL A 102 -4.61 -4.94 14.60
C VAL A 102 -4.81 -4.33 15.98
N SER A 103 -5.63 -4.95 16.81
CA SER A 103 -5.80 -4.54 18.20
C SER A 103 -4.44 -4.66 18.87
N GLY A 104 -3.83 -3.52 19.20
CA GLY A 104 -2.66 -3.50 20.08
C GLY A 104 -3.09 -4.02 21.45
N GLY A 105 -2.47 -5.12 21.89
CA GLY A 105 -2.53 -5.58 23.28
C GLY A 105 -1.51 -4.86 24.15
#